data_AF-A0ABD4UBB5-F1
#
_entry.id   AF-A0ABD4UBB5-F1
#
_cell.length_a   1.000
_cell.length_b   1.000
_cell.length_c   1.000
_cell.angle_alpha   90.00
_cell.angle_beta   90.00
_cell.angle_gamma   90.00
#
_symmetry.space_group_name_H-M   'P 1'
#
loop_
_entity.id
_entity.type
_entity.pdbx_description
1 polymer ?
#
loop_
_entity_poly.entity_id
_entity_poly.type
_entity_poly.pdbx_seq_one_letter_code
_entity_poly.pdbx_strand_id
1 'polypeptide(L)'
;MKTAGCHDEDRIGLLSRKIEVGLPNPTFMSTPTPKSFLSDDVSANTDGRPWTRDELRSSVDEYLKMLESERAGQSYIKKAVYKKLAAQFNRTAKAFEYRMQNISYVLALMGRQWLPGLKPAKNVGSNGALIEQFINELEQRSTVPTVKFELDVRDALKKPQIVPPPGNASPEATRATVTQIRRDPSVKAWVLAQANGTCECCSRPAPFKGADGLPYLEVHHVRKLAERGPDLVSNTVAVCPNCHRELHYGESARQLVERLYARLPRLVRA
;
A
#
# COMPACT_ATOMS: atom_id res chain seq x y z
N MET A 1 -42.07 17.37 37.20
CA MET A 1 -42.70 16.04 37.32
C MET A 1 -41.80 15.06 36.58
N LYS A 2 -41.03 14.26 37.32
CA LYS A 2 -41.19 12.80 37.52
C LYS A 2 -40.88 12.00 36.23
N THR A 3 -40.03 10.97 36.16
CA THR A 3 -39.26 10.15 37.12
C THR A 3 -38.48 9.08 36.33
N ALA A 4 -37.35 8.60 36.88
CA ALA A 4 -36.84 7.21 36.89
C ALA A 4 -36.51 6.49 35.55
N GLY A 5 -35.51 5.60 35.43
CA GLY A 5 -34.70 4.88 36.41
C GLY A 5 -34.69 3.36 36.10
N CYS A 6 -33.61 2.68 36.50
CA CYS A 6 -33.31 1.23 36.52
C CYS A 6 -32.83 0.56 35.21
N HIS A 7 -31.71 -0.17 35.13
CA HIS A 7 -31.04 -1.21 35.95
C HIS A 7 -31.43 -2.67 35.63
N ASP A 8 -30.44 -3.53 35.82
CA ASP A 8 -30.33 -5.00 35.83
C ASP A 8 -30.06 -5.71 34.49
N GLU A 9 -28.89 -6.32 34.25
CA GLU A 9 -28.23 -7.48 34.93
C GLU A 9 -29.13 -8.72 34.95
N ASP A 10 -28.77 -9.75 34.16
CA ASP A 10 -29.08 -11.12 34.56
C ASP A 10 -28.10 -12.15 33.99
N ARG A 11 -27.50 -12.88 34.93
CA ARG A 11 -26.63 -14.06 34.80
C ARG A 11 -27.49 -15.33 34.73
N ILE A 12 -27.27 -16.24 33.78
CA ILE A 12 -27.44 -17.71 33.94
C ILE A 12 -26.56 -18.35 32.84
N GLY A 13 -25.73 -19.37 32.99
CA GLY A 13 -25.65 -20.44 33.97
C GLY A 13 -25.31 -21.72 33.19
N LEU A 14 -24.13 -22.26 33.50
CA LEU A 14 -23.59 -23.61 33.29
C LEU A 14 -24.60 -24.70 32.85
N LEU A 15 -24.21 -25.59 31.94
CA LEU A 15 -24.46 -27.04 32.07
C LEU A 15 -23.62 -27.87 31.09
N SER A 16 -22.66 -28.59 31.67
CA SER A 16 -21.88 -29.66 31.07
C SER A 16 -22.77 -30.83 30.62
N ARG A 17 -22.45 -31.42 29.46
CA ARG A 17 -22.64 -32.86 29.24
C ARG A 17 -21.43 -33.43 28.53
N LYS A 18 -20.66 -34.20 29.31
CA LYS A 18 -19.67 -35.17 28.83
C LYS A 18 -20.43 -36.26 28.07
N ILE A 19 -20.00 -36.56 26.86
CA ILE A 19 -20.27 -37.84 26.22
C ILE A 19 -18.90 -38.45 25.93
N GLU A 20 -18.51 -39.38 26.80
CA GLU A 20 -17.42 -40.31 26.58
C GLU A 20 -17.92 -41.37 25.59
N VAL A 21 -17.29 -41.45 24.42
CA VAL A 21 -17.40 -42.59 23.51
C VAL A 21 -16.01 -43.13 23.28
N GLY A 22 -15.84 -44.40 23.67
CA GLY A 22 -14.57 -45.08 23.83
C GLY A 22 -13.77 -45.24 22.53
N LEU A 23 -12.46 -45.06 22.67
CA LEU A 23 -11.44 -45.42 21.70
C LEU A 23 -11.08 -46.91 21.89
N PRO A 24 -11.14 -47.76 20.85
CA PRO A 24 -10.41 -49.01 20.84
C PRO A 24 -8.92 -48.78 20.48
N ASN A 25 -8.06 -49.49 21.22
CA ASN A 25 -6.60 -49.45 21.17
C ASN A 25 -6.02 -49.88 19.79
N PRO A 26 -4.77 -49.46 19.48
CA PRO A 26 -4.20 -49.53 18.15
C PRO A 26 -3.55 -50.90 17.88
N THR A 27 -3.92 -51.51 16.75
CA THR A 27 -3.21 -52.67 16.21
C THR A 27 -1.96 -52.21 15.47
N PHE A 28 -0.80 -52.49 16.07
CA PHE A 28 0.52 -52.40 15.47
C PHE A 28 0.62 -53.36 14.28
N MET A 29 0.81 -52.84 13.07
CA MET A 29 1.34 -53.62 11.95
C MET A 29 2.49 -52.86 11.30
N SER A 30 3.67 -53.43 11.47
CA SER A 30 4.94 -52.99 10.93
C SER A 30 4.94 -53.01 9.40
N THR A 31 5.33 -51.90 8.77
CA THR A 31 5.60 -51.84 7.34
C THR A 31 7.12 -51.78 7.08
N PRO A 32 7.62 -52.43 6.02
CA PRO A 32 9.03 -52.43 5.69
C PRO A 32 9.45 -51.13 5.00
N THR A 33 10.60 -50.57 5.41
CA THR A 33 11.31 -49.50 4.71
C THR A 33 11.84 -49.95 3.34
N PRO A 34 11.66 -49.15 2.27
CA PRO A 34 12.54 -49.15 1.13
C PRO A 34 13.44 -47.90 1.11
N LYS A 35 14.67 -48.13 0.66
CA LYS A 35 15.78 -47.18 0.55
C LYS A 35 15.52 -46.06 -0.48
N SER A 36 16.03 -44.88 -0.12
CA SER A 36 16.71 -43.86 -0.94
C SER A 36 16.19 -43.57 -2.36
N PHE A 37 15.65 -42.36 -2.54
CA PHE A 37 15.96 -41.51 -3.69
C PHE A 37 15.98 -40.04 -3.21
N LEU A 38 17.18 -39.55 -2.90
CA LEU A 38 17.45 -38.12 -2.93
C LEU A 38 17.60 -37.76 -4.40
N SER A 39 16.56 -37.14 -4.96
CA SER A 39 16.63 -36.46 -6.24
C SER A 39 16.23 -35.01 -6.05
N ASP A 40 17.12 -34.14 -6.48
CA ASP A 40 17.02 -32.70 -6.56
C ASP A 40 15.76 -32.20 -7.30
N ASP A 41 15.42 -30.95 -7.00
CA ASP A 41 14.56 -30.04 -7.75
C ASP A 41 13.09 -30.42 -8.03
N VAL A 42 12.18 -29.79 -7.27
CA VAL A 42 10.79 -29.56 -7.71
C VAL A 42 10.38 -28.11 -7.45
N SER A 43 10.58 -27.29 -8.49
CA SER A 43 9.56 -26.42 -9.11
C SER A 43 8.49 -25.73 -8.24
N ALA A 44 8.59 -24.39 -8.17
CA ALA A 44 7.53 -23.39 -8.32
C ALA A 44 6.06 -23.70 -7.90
N ASN A 45 5.67 -23.12 -6.74
CA ASN A 45 4.41 -22.41 -6.45
C ASN A 45 3.05 -23.16 -6.54
N THR A 46 2.68 -23.97 -5.54
CA THR A 46 1.38 -24.69 -5.52
C THR A 46 0.91 -25.11 -4.12
N ASP A 47 0.26 -24.23 -3.36
CA ASP A 47 -0.78 -24.72 -2.43
C ASP A 47 -2.17 -24.22 -2.81
N GLY A 48 -2.29 -23.21 -3.68
CA GLY A 48 -3.57 -22.67 -4.16
C GLY A 48 -4.47 -22.10 -3.05
N ARG A 49 -4.03 -22.17 -1.79
CA ARG A 49 -4.86 -21.83 -0.64
C ARG A 49 -4.96 -20.31 -0.50
N PRO A 50 -6.14 -19.79 -0.13
CA PRO A 50 -6.35 -18.37 0.09
C PRO A 50 -5.33 -17.77 1.06
N TRP A 51 -4.95 -16.51 0.84
CA TRP A 51 -4.09 -15.77 1.77
C TRP A 51 -4.87 -15.39 3.02
N THR A 52 -4.32 -15.71 4.18
CA THR A 52 -4.93 -15.35 5.46
C THR A 52 -4.65 -13.88 5.80
N ARG A 53 -5.45 -13.31 6.71
CA ARG A 53 -5.23 -11.94 7.21
C ARG A 53 -3.83 -11.78 7.85
N ASP A 54 -3.37 -12.77 8.60
CA ASP A 54 -2.08 -12.72 9.30
C ASP A 54 -0.89 -12.79 8.34
N GLU A 55 -0.98 -13.62 7.30
CA GLU A 55 0.02 -13.68 6.24
C GLU A 55 0.13 -12.33 5.50
N LEU A 56 -1.02 -11.73 5.14
CA LEU A 56 -1.07 -10.44 4.47
C LEU A 56 -0.51 -9.32 5.37
N ARG A 57 -0.96 -9.25 6.63
CA ARG A 57 -0.49 -8.24 7.58
C ARG A 57 1.01 -8.35 7.82
N SER A 58 1.53 -9.56 8.04
CA SER A 58 2.97 -9.78 8.26
C SER A 58 3.80 -9.45 7.02
N SER A 59 3.26 -9.73 5.83
CA SER A 59 3.91 -9.33 4.57
C SER A 59 3.99 -7.81 4.43
N VAL A 60 2.90 -7.09 4.76
CA VAL A 60 2.87 -5.61 4.73
C VAL A 60 3.83 -5.04 5.77
N ASP A 61 3.83 -5.55 6.99
CA ASP A 61 4.71 -5.09 8.07
C ASP A 61 6.20 -5.22 7.68
N GLU A 62 6.63 -6.40 7.22
CA GLU A 62 8.01 -6.60 6.77
C GLU A 62 8.36 -5.77 5.52
N TYR A 63 7.39 -5.55 4.61
CA TYR A 63 7.58 -4.66 3.48
C TYR A 63 7.83 -3.21 3.93
N LEU A 64 7.02 -2.70 4.87
CA LEU A 64 7.16 -1.34 5.40
C LEU A 64 8.47 -1.16 6.16
N LYS A 65 8.95 -2.17 6.91
CA LYS A 65 10.28 -2.16 7.53
C LYS A 65 11.39 -2.04 6.50
N MET A 66 11.35 -2.86 5.44
CA MET A 66 12.33 -2.75 4.34
C MET A 66 12.26 -1.37 3.66
N LEU A 67 11.07 -0.82 3.48
CA LEU A 67 10.87 0.51 2.89
C LEU A 67 11.46 1.62 3.77
N GLU A 68 11.39 1.48 5.09
CA GLU A 68 12.03 2.42 6.01
C GLU A 68 13.55 2.27 6.02
N SER A 69 14.08 1.04 5.97
CA SER A 69 15.52 0.81 5.80
C SER A 69 16.05 1.40 4.49
N GLU A 70 15.34 1.22 3.37
CA GLU A 70 15.68 1.84 2.08
C GLU A 70 15.76 3.37 2.19
N ARG A 71 14.81 4.00 2.88
CA ARG A 71 14.79 5.46 3.09
C ARG A 71 15.93 5.93 4.00
N ALA A 72 16.25 5.15 5.02
CA ALA A 72 17.34 5.45 5.96
C ALA A 72 18.73 5.13 5.38
N GLY A 73 18.83 4.65 4.13
CA GLY A 73 20.10 4.19 3.54
C GLY A 73 20.68 2.95 4.23
N GLN A 74 19.87 2.24 5.02
CA GLN A 74 20.27 1.02 5.71
C GLN A 74 20.16 -0.19 4.79
N SER A 75 21.10 -1.13 4.92
CA SER A 75 21.07 -2.36 4.15
C SER A 75 19.95 -3.29 4.63
N TYR A 76 19.32 -3.99 3.69
CA TYR A 76 18.32 -5.02 3.96
C TYR A 76 18.41 -6.12 2.90
N ILE A 77 18.05 -7.35 3.27
CA ILE A 77 18.11 -8.51 2.38
C ILE A 77 16.70 -9.04 2.15
N LYS A 78 16.11 -8.67 1.02
CA LYS A 78 14.77 -9.13 0.58
C LYS A 78 14.58 -10.64 0.70
N LYS A 79 15.56 -11.42 0.21
CA LYS A 79 15.51 -12.89 0.27
C LYS A 79 15.47 -13.44 1.71
N ALA A 80 16.07 -12.75 2.67
CA ALA A 80 16.01 -13.14 4.08
C ALA A 80 14.59 -12.95 4.64
N VAL A 81 13.94 -11.83 4.32
CA VAL A 81 12.54 -11.58 4.68
C VAL A 81 11.61 -12.65 4.10
N TYR A 82 11.79 -13.01 2.82
CA TYR A 82 10.94 -14.02 2.19
C TYR A 82 11.11 -15.39 2.84
N LYS A 83 12.34 -15.78 3.18
CA LYS A 83 12.65 -17.02 3.88
C LYS A 83 12.05 -17.04 5.30
N LYS A 84 12.14 -15.92 6.02
CA LYS A 84 11.53 -15.75 7.35
C LYS A 84 10.02 -15.97 7.30
N LEU A 85 9.32 -15.26 6.40
CA LEU A 85 7.87 -15.40 6.24
C LEU A 85 7.47 -16.79 5.74
N ALA A 86 8.24 -17.37 4.82
CA ALA A 86 8.06 -18.73 4.32
C ALA A 86 8.07 -19.77 5.46
N ALA A 87 9.06 -19.69 6.34
CA ALA A 87 9.18 -20.57 7.50
C ALA A 87 8.03 -20.36 8.50
N GLN A 88 7.60 -19.11 8.71
CA GLN A 88 6.52 -18.80 9.65
C GLN A 88 5.15 -19.31 9.19
N PHE A 89 4.84 -19.21 7.90
CA PHE A 89 3.49 -19.47 7.39
C PHE A 89 3.36 -20.74 6.55
N ASN A 90 4.44 -21.51 6.41
CA ASN A 90 4.48 -22.70 5.56
C ASN A 90 4.05 -22.41 4.11
N ARG A 91 4.73 -21.43 3.49
CA ARG A 91 4.61 -21.13 2.05
C ARG A 91 6.00 -21.02 1.44
N THR A 92 6.08 -21.00 0.12
CA THR A 92 7.37 -20.81 -0.57
C THR A 92 7.85 -19.36 -0.47
N ALA A 93 9.18 -19.16 -0.45
CA ALA A 93 9.76 -17.81 -0.52
C ALA A 93 9.36 -17.07 -1.81
N LYS A 94 9.16 -17.79 -2.92
CA LYS A 94 8.69 -17.23 -4.20
C LYS A 94 7.28 -16.65 -4.09
N ALA A 95 6.39 -17.29 -3.32
CA ALA A 95 5.05 -16.77 -3.06
C ALA A 95 5.11 -15.43 -2.30
N PHE A 96 6.01 -15.32 -1.30
CA PHE A 96 6.22 -14.07 -0.57
C PHE A 96 6.88 -12.98 -1.42
N GLU A 97 7.81 -13.32 -2.31
CA GLU A 97 8.35 -12.36 -3.27
C GLU A 97 7.25 -11.76 -4.16
N TYR A 98 6.38 -12.60 -4.71
CA TYR A 98 5.24 -12.13 -5.51
C TYR A 98 4.26 -11.30 -4.67
N ARG A 99 4.05 -11.66 -3.40
CA ARG A 99 3.25 -10.88 -2.46
C ARG A 99 3.86 -9.49 -2.22
N MET A 100 5.19 -9.36 -2.14
CA MET A 100 5.85 -8.06 -2.05
C MET A 100 5.62 -7.21 -3.31
N GLN A 101 5.64 -7.81 -4.50
CA GLN A 101 5.31 -7.13 -5.75
C GLN A 101 3.84 -6.67 -5.80
N ASN A 102 2.92 -7.45 -5.21
CA ASN A 102 1.52 -7.04 -5.04
C ASN A 102 1.40 -5.83 -4.09
N ILE A 103 2.17 -5.80 -3.00
CA ILE A 103 2.21 -4.63 -2.10
C ILE A 103 2.75 -3.40 -2.83
N SER A 104 3.80 -3.54 -3.65
CA SER A 104 4.29 -2.46 -4.52
C SER A 104 3.19 -1.92 -5.44
N TYR A 105 2.34 -2.79 -5.98
CA TYR A 105 1.22 -2.37 -6.81
C TYR A 105 0.16 -1.60 -6.03
N VAL A 106 -0.19 -2.03 -4.83
CA VAL A 106 -1.11 -1.29 -3.96
C VAL A 106 -0.55 0.09 -3.61
N LEU A 107 0.75 0.20 -3.26
CA LEU A 107 1.40 1.49 -3.04
C LEU A 107 1.36 2.40 -4.28
N ALA A 108 1.57 1.84 -5.47
CA ALA A 108 1.47 2.59 -6.72
C ALA A 108 0.06 3.13 -6.96
N LEU A 109 -0.99 2.34 -6.66
CA LEU A 109 -2.39 2.81 -6.72
C LEU A 109 -2.67 3.92 -5.70
N MET A 110 -2.04 3.86 -4.53
CA MET A 110 -2.10 4.92 -3.52
C MET A 110 -1.25 6.15 -3.89
N GLY A 111 -0.58 6.15 -5.05
CA GLY A 111 0.30 7.23 -5.47
C GLY A 111 1.57 7.36 -4.64
N ARG A 112 2.03 6.26 -4.03
CA ARG A 112 3.22 6.16 -3.18
C ARG A 112 4.36 5.45 -3.90
N GLN A 113 5.57 5.71 -3.45
CA GLN A 113 6.77 5.01 -3.88
C GLN A 113 6.80 3.58 -3.32
N TRP A 114 7.48 2.71 -4.06
CA TRP A 114 7.64 1.29 -3.74
C TRP A 114 9.12 0.88 -3.85
N LEU A 115 9.47 -0.27 -3.27
CA LEU A 115 10.85 -0.73 -3.12
C LEU A 115 11.50 -1.05 -4.48
N PRO A 116 12.68 -0.50 -4.81
CA PRO A 116 13.35 -0.83 -6.07
C PRO A 116 13.60 -2.32 -6.21
N GLY A 117 13.44 -2.87 -7.42
CA GLY A 117 13.54 -4.30 -7.69
C GLY A 117 12.31 -5.14 -7.30
N LEU A 118 11.27 -4.53 -6.71
CA LEU A 118 9.96 -5.16 -6.47
C LEU A 118 8.91 -4.53 -7.38
N LYS A 119 9.02 -4.79 -8.69
CA LYS A 119 8.12 -4.20 -9.70
C LYS A 119 6.65 -4.51 -9.36
N PRO A 120 5.74 -3.52 -9.39
CA PRO A 120 4.31 -3.70 -9.17
C PRO A 120 3.68 -4.85 -9.98
N ALA A 121 3.12 -5.85 -9.29
CA ALA A 121 2.37 -6.95 -9.89
C ALA A 121 0.86 -6.78 -9.66
N LYS A 122 0.08 -6.73 -10.75
CA LYS A 122 -1.33 -6.31 -10.76
C LYS A 122 -2.32 -7.35 -10.19
N ASN A 123 -1.91 -8.61 -10.06
CA ASN A 123 -2.76 -9.73 -9.66
C ASN A 123 -3.02 -9.75 -8.13
N VAL A 124 -3.68 -8.71 -7.62
CA VAL A 124 -3.97 -8.56 -6.19
C VAL A 124 -5.34 -9.10 -5.80
N GLY A 125 -6.31 -9.07 -6.73
CA GLY A 125 -7.69 -9.45 -6.47
C GLY A 125 -8.31 -8.68 -5.29
N SER A 126 -9.19 -9.33 -4.53
CA SER A 126 -9.81 -8.76 -3.32
C SER A 126 -8.82 -8.40 -2.21
N ASN A 127 -7.60 -8.97 -2.23
CA ASN A 127 -6.58 -8.68 -1.22
C ASN A 127 -6.06 -7.24 -1.29
N GLY A 128 -6.20 -6.54 -2.43
CA GLY A 128 -5.68 -5.18 -2.59
C GLY A 128 -6.24 -4.20 -1.56
N ALA A 129 -7.55 -4.27 -1.28
CA ALA A 129 -8.18 -3.43 -0.27
C ALA A 129 -7.71 -3.75 1.16
N LEU A 130 -7.48 -5.04 1.46
CA LEU A 130 -6.93 -5.46 2.76
C LEU A 130 -5.48 -5.01 2.94
N ILE A 131 -4.68 -5.02 1.88
CA ILE A 131 -3.31 -4.50 1.91
C ILE A 131 -3.31 -3.00 2.19
N GLU A 132 -4.18 -2.21 1.52
CA GLU A 132 -4.35 -0.78 1.80
C GLU A 132 -4.72 -0.53 3.27
N GLN A 133 -5.68 -1.31 3.79
CA GLN A 133 -6.09 -1.25 5.19
C GLN A 133 -4.90 -1.51 6.12
N PHE A 134 -4.11 -2.58 5.91
CA PHE A 134 -2.96 -2.88 6.77
C PHE A 134 -1.85 -1.83 6.67
N ILE A 135 -1.62 -1.24 5.50
CA ILE A 135 -0.67 -0.13 5.35
C ILE A 135 -1.10 1.04 6.25
N ASN A 136 -2.36 1.43 6.16
CA ASN A 136 -2.89 2.55 6.95
C ASN A 136 -2.87 2.26 8.46
N GLU A 137 -3.25 1.05 8.88
CA GLU A 137 -3.20 0.63 10.29
C GLU A 137 -1.77 0.65 10.85
N LEU A 138 -0.81 0.06 10.14
CA LEU A 138 0.59 -0.02 10.58
C LEU A 138 1.29 1.34 10.59
N GLU A 139 0.90 2.23 9.69
CA GLU A 139 1.38 3.62 9.67
C GLU A 139 0.60 4.55 10.60
N GLN A 140 -0.43 4.05 11.29
CA GLN A 140 -1.34 4.81 12.17
C GLN A 140 -1.96 6.02 11.47
N ARG A 141 -2.50 5.79 10.27
CA ARG A 141 -3.11 6.81 9.41
C ARG A 141 -4.54 6.45 9.07
N SER A 142 -5.34 7.49 8.88
CA SER A 142 -6.66 7.37 8.28
C SER A 142 -6.68 8.12 6.96
N THR A 143 -6.92 7.40 5.86
CA THR A 143 -7.02 7.99 4.51
C THR A 143 -8.35 7.58 3.89
N VAL A 144 -8.79 8.32 2.88
CA VAL A 144 -9.90 7.87 2.04
C VAL A 144 -9.43 6.64 1.27
N PRO A 145 -10.09 5.48 1.39
CA PRO A 145 -9.72 4.29 0.62
C PRO A 145 -9.88 4.54 -0.88
N THR A 146 -8.88 4.18 -1.67
CA THR A 146 -8.91 4.36 -3.13
C THR A 146 -8.72 3.05 -3.88
N VAL A 147 -8.01 2.09 -3.28
CA VAL A 147 -7.53 0.91 -4.00
C VAL A 147 -8.66 0.03 -4.51
N LYS A 148 -9.71 -0.19 -3.70
CA LYS A 148 -10.86 -1.00 -4.14
C LYS A 148 -11.52 -0.42 -5.39
N PHE A 149 -11.82 0.88 -5.37
CA PHE A 149 -12.45 1.57 -6.49
C PHE A 149 -11.58 1.48 -7.74
N GLU A 150 -10.29 1.74 -7.59
CA GLU A 150 -9.29 1.65 -8.65
C GLU A 150 -9.16 0.24 -9.26
N LEU A 151 -9.29 -0.81 -8.45
CA LEU A 151 -9.33 -2.19 -8.93
C LEU A 151 -10.61 -2.48 -9.70
N ASP A 152 -11.76 -2.03 -9.20
CA ASP A 152 -13.06 -2.22 -9.87
C ASP A 152 -13.10 -1.53 -11.23
N VAL A 153 -12.56 -0.31 -11.33
CA VAL A 153 -12.42 0.42 -12.60
C VAL A 153 -11.55 -0.40 -13.57
N ARG A 154 -10.42 -0.93 -13.12
CA ARG A 154 -9.54 -1.74 -13.98
C ARG A 154 -10.18 -3.05 -14.42
N ASP A 155 -10.97 -3.69 -13.57
CA ASP A 155 -11.70 -4.89 -13.92
C ASP A 155 -12.82 -4.60 -14.92
N ALA A 156 -13.52 -3.47 -14.76
CA ALA A 156 -14.50 -3.01 -15.74
C ALA A 156 -13.87 -2.71 -17.10
N LEU A 157 -12.66 -2.15 -17.14
CA LEU A 157 -11.92 -1.85 -18.38
C LEU A 157 -11.47 -3.10 -19.15
N LYS A 158 -11.46 -4.30 -18.54
CA LYS A 158 -11.13 -5.55 -19.23
C LYS A 158 -12.29 -6.09 -20.09
N LYS A 159 -13.50 -5.53 -19.93
CA LYS A 159 -14.67 -5.98 -20.68
C LYS A 159 -14.49 -5.60 -22.16
N PRO A 160 -14.77 -6.52 -23.11
CA PRO A 160 -14.62 -6.24 -24.54
C PRO A 160 -15.44 -5.04 -25.03
N GLN A 161 -16.59 -4.81 -24.40
CA GLN A 161 -17.46 -3.68 -24.68
C GLN A 161 -17.90 -3.05 -23.37
N ILE A 162 -17.70 -1.75 -23.24
CA ILE A 162 -18.14 -0.95 -22.11
C ILE A 162 -19.34 -0.14 -22.58
N VAL A 163 -20.53 -0.50 -22.11
CA VAL A 163 -21.76 0.25 -22.38
C VAL A 163 -21.91 1.40 -21.37
N PRO A 164 -22.48 2.55 -21.75
CA PRO A 164 -22.79 3.61 -20.80
C PRO A 164 -23.67 3.08 -19.66
N PRO A 165 -23.23 3.16 -18.39
CA PRO A 165 -24.07 2.74 -17.27
C PRO A 165 -25.19 3.78 -17.04
N PRO A 166 -26.33 3.38 -16.45
CA PRO A 166 -27.39 4.31 -16.07
C PRO A 166 -26.94 5.34 -15.02
N GLY A 167 -25.85 5.06 -14.31
CA GLY A 167 -25.32 5.91 -13.25
C GLY A 167 -26.13 5.82 -11.95
N ASN A 168 -25.87 6.74 -11.02
CA ASN A 168 -26.66 6.93 -9.82
C ASN A 168 -27.08 8.40 -9.73
N ALA A 169 -28.37 8.67 -9.87
CA ALA A 169 -28.93 10.04 -9.83
C ALA A 169 -28.90 10.66 -8.43
N SER A 170 -28.77 9.85 -7.37
CA SER A 170 -28.69 10.31 -5.98
C SER A 170 -27.58 9.54 -5.25
N PRO A 171 -26.30 9.91 -5.46
CA PRO A 171 -25.19 9.23 -4.80
C PRO A 171 -25.23 9.43 -3.29
N GLU A 172 -25.01 8.36 -2.54
CA GLU A 172 -24.92 8.40 -1.09
C GLU A 172 -23.65 9.13 -0.63
N ALA A 173 -23.81 10.06 0.32
CA ALA A 173 -22.68 10.73 0.94
C ALA A 173 -22.08 9.87 2.06
N THR A 174 -20.76 9.71 2.06
CA THR A 174 -20.02 9.07 3.14
C THR A 174 -19.19 10.10 3.91
N ARG A 175 -19.04 9.89 5.22
CA ARG A 175 -18.16 10.71 6.08
C ARG A 175 -17.00 9.86 6.55
N ALA A 176 -15.79 10.41 6.48
CA ALA A 176 -14.58 9.73 6.92
C ALA A 176 -13.67 10.71 7.67
N THR A 177 -13.04 10.22 8.75
CA THR A 177 -11.95 10.92 9.42
C THR A 177 -10.68 10.73 8.62
N VAL A 178 -9.93 11.80 8.35
CA VAL A 178 -8.68 11.74 7.58
C VAL A 178 -7.53 12.40 8.34
N THR A 179 -6.35 11.82 8.23
CA THR A 179 -5.11 12.42 8.72
C THR A 179 -4.65 13.48 7.72
N GLN A 180 -4.59 14.75 8.16
CA GLN A 180 -4.01 15.84 7.37
C GLN A 180 -2.71 16.32 8.00
N ILE A 181 -1.71 16.56 7.16
CA ILE A 181 -0.42 17.11 7.58
C ILE A 181 -0.44 18.61 7.27
N ARG A 182 -0.31 19.44 8.30
CA ARG A 182 -0.24 20.90 8.18
C ARG A 182 1.03 21.27 7.40
N ARG A 183 0.87 22.14 6.41
CA ARG A 183 1.98 22.65 5.58
C ARG A 183 2.36 24.06 5.98
N ASP A 184 3.62 24.40 5.84
CA ASP A 184 4.15 25.75 5.98
C ASP A 184 3.85 26.55 4.69
N PRO A 185 3.01 27.59 4.77
CA PRO A 185 2.72 28.42 3.61
C PRO A 185 3.96 29.13 3.05
N SER A 186 4.97 29.41 3.88
CA SER A 186 6.20 30.09 3.46
C SER A 186 7.03 29.22 2.52
N VAL A 187 7.08 27.91 2.77
CA VAL A 187 7.73 26.94 1.87
C VAL A 187 7.05 26.94 0.51
N LYS A 188 5.72 26.86 0.50
CA LYS A 188 4.94 26.89 -0.75
C LYS A 188 5.17 28.20 -1.53
N ALA A 189 5.06 29.34 -0.84
CA ALA A 189 5.23 30.66 -1.47
C ALA A 189 6.63 30.82 -2.08
N TRP A 190 7.67 30.46 -1.34
CA TRP A 190 9.05 30.56 -1.82
C TRP A 190 9.29 29.69 -3.06
N VAL A 191 8.84 28.42 -3.04
CA VAL A 191 9.04 27.49 -4.18
C VAL A 191 8.31 27.97 -5.43
N LEU A 192 7.09 28.49 -5.30
CA LEU A 192 6.35 29.06 -6.43
C LEU A 192 7.02 30.32 -6.98
N ALA A 193 7.55 31.18 -6.12
CA ALA A 193 8.30 32.37 -6.52
C ALA A 193 9.58 31.99 -7.30
N GLN A 194 10.35 31.01 -6.82
CA GLN A 194 11.55 30.53 -7.50
C GLN A 194 11.25 29.91 -8.87
N ALA A 195 10.12 29.20 -8.98
CA ALA A 195 9.70 28.58 -10.23
C ALA A 195 9.29 29.60 -11.30
N ASN A 196 8.93 30.82 -10.90
CA ASN A 196 8.53 31.93 -11.77
C ASN A 196 7.54 31.50 -12.88
N GLY A 197 6.50 30.76 -12.48
CA GLY A 197 5.48 30.26 -13.40
C GLY A 197 5.95 29.19 -14.39
N THR A 198 7.12 28.58 -14.19
CA THR A 198 7.63 27.48 -15.02
C THR A 198 7.71 26.19 -14.20
N CYS A 199 7.18 25.09 -14.75
CA CYS A 199 7.21 23.78 -14.10
C CYS A 199 8.66 23.29 -13.94
N GLU A 200 9.07 22.98 -12.72
CA GLU A 200 10.41 22.48 -12.40
C GLU A 200 10.61 21.00 -12.71
N CYS A 201 9.61 20.33 -13.32
CA CYS A 201 9.73 18.95 -13.82
C CYS A 201 9.84 18.90 -15.35
N CYS A 202 8.92 19.52 -16.10
CA CYS A 202 8.94 19.48 -17.57
C CYS A 202 9.46 20.76 -18.23
N SER A 203 9.81 21.80 -17.46
CA SER A 203 10.30 23.10 -17.97
C SER A 203 9.33 23.86 -18.87
N ARG A 204 8.05 23.48 -18.89
CA ARG A 204 6.99 24.22 -19.58
C ARG A 204 6.40 25.29 -18.67
N PRO A 205 5.89 26.41 -19.22
CA PRO A 205 5.15 27.39 -18.44
C PRO A 205 3.92 26.75 -17.79
N ALA A 206 3.41 27.41 -16.74
CA ALA A 206 2.15 27.06 -16.11
C ALA A 206 1.04 26.97 -17.17
N PRO A 207 0.17 25.95 -17.11
CA PRO A 207 -0.81 25.70 -18.16
C PRO A 207 -1.91 26.76 -18.22
N PHE A 208 -2.15 27.48 -17.13
CA PHE A 208 -3.15 28.54 -17.03
C PHE A 208 -2.83 29.45 -15.83
N LYS A 209 -3.64 30.50 -15.65
CA LYS A 209 -3.60 31.41 -14.50
C LYS A 209 -4.77 31.15 -13.55
N GLY A 210 -4.54 31.31 -12.25
CA GLY A 210 -5.59 31.28 -11.23
C GLY A 210 -6.53 32.47 -11.32
N ALA A 211 -7.58 32.47 -10.49
CA ALA A 211 -8.54 33.58 -10.40
C ALA A 211 -7.88 34.90 -9.93
N ASP A 212 -6.74 34.81 -9.25
CA ASP A 212 -5.86 35.91 -8.85
C ASP A 212 -4.93 36.39 -9.98
N GLY A 213 -4.99 35.77 -11.17
CA GLY A 213 -4.12 36.08 -12.31
C GLY A 213 -2.71 35.49 -12.22
N LEU A 214 -2.38 34.74 -11.15
CA LEU A 214 -1.05 34.15 -10.97
C LEU A 214 -0.90 32.83 -11.77
N PRO A 215 0.31 32.50 -12.26
CA PRO A 215 0.56 31.21 -12.92
C PRO A 215 0.21 30.02 -12.02
N TYR A 216 -0.56 29.05 -12.54
CA TYR A 216 -1.01 27.91 -11.75
C TYR A 216 0.01 26.75 -11.77
N LEU A 217 0.73 26.58 -10.67
CA LEU A 217 1.57 25.41 -10.37
C LEU A 217 1.22 24.85 -8.99
N GLU A 218 1.47 23.56 -8.80
CA GLU A 218 1.27 22.85 -7.55
C GLU A 218 2.63 22.57 -6.89
N VAL A 219 2.74 22.74 -5.58
CA VAL A 219 3.96 22.34 -4.85
C VAL A 219 3.86 20.88 -4.45
N HIS A 220 4.86 20.10 -4.87
CA HIS A 220 4.99 18.68 -4.62
C HIS A 220 6.20 18.39 -3.72
N HIS A 221 6.00 17.57 -2.69
CA HIS A 221 7.08 17.04 -1.85
C HIS A 221 7.70 15.80 -2.52
N VAL A 222 8.98 15.87 -2.88
CA VAL A 222 9.71 14.81 -3.61
C VAL A 222 9.73 13.50 -2.79
N ARG A 223 10.10 13.57 -1.51
CA ARG A 223 9.67 12.59 -0.50
C ARG A 223 8.33 13.06 0.05
N LYS A 224 7.26 12.34 -0.27
CA LYS A 224 5.89 12.78 0.03
C LYS A 224 5.69 12.89 1.55
N LEU A 225 4.79 13.77 1.99
CA LEU A 225 4.43 13.88 3.42
C LEU A 225 3.84 12.55 3.95
N ALA A 226 3.05 11.85 3.12
CA ALA A 226 2.58 10.48 3.37
C ALA A 226 3.73 9.44 3.38
N GLU A 227 4.97 9.84 3.21
CA GLU A 227 6.17 8.99 3.28
C GLU A 227 7.16 9.54 4.31
N ARG A 228 6.65 10.36 5.24
CA ARG A 228 7.41 11.03 6.30
C ARG A 228 8.47 11.98 5.75
N GLY A 229 8.27 12.50 4.54
CA GLY A 229 9.13 13.56 4.00
C GLY A 229 8.93 14.88 4.74
N PRO A 230 9.98 15.69 4.92
CA PRO A 230 9.89 16.96 5.63
C PRO A 230 9.24 18.04 4.74
N ASP A 231 8.57 19.01 5.36
CA ASP A 231 8.04 20.18 4.67
C ASP A 231 9.10 21.28 4.59
N LEU A 232 10.06 21.10 3.68
CA LEU A 232 11.23 21.96 3.50
C LEU A 232 11.42 22.30 2.03
N VAL A 233 11.99 23.48 1.77
CA VAL A 233 12.37 23.90 0.40
C VAL A 233 13.27 22.88 -0.30
N SER A 234 14.10 22.17 0.47
CA SER A 234 15.00 21.11 0.00
C SER A 234 14.33 19.78 -0.31
N ASN A 235 13.01 19.68 -0.10
CA ASN A 235 12.21 18.51 -0.43
C ASN A 235 11.02 18.88 -1.34
N THR A 236 10.94 20.10 -1.85
CA THR A 236 9.76 20.59 -2.58
C THR A 236 10.07 21.18 -3.95
N VAL A 237 9.16 20.95 -4.90
CA VAL A 237 9.24 21.45 -6.27
C VAL A 237 7.89 22.02 -6.72
N ALA A 238 7.91 23.06 -7.55
CA ALA A 238 6.72 23.56 -8.24
C ALA A 238 6.53 22.81 -9.57
N VAL A 239 5.37 22.20 -9.76
CA VAL A 239 5.08 21.37 -10.92
C VAL A 239 3.71 21.69 -11.50
N CYS A 240 3.54 21.49 -12.81
CA CYS A 240 2.21 21.58 -13.41
C CYS A 240 1.34 20.38 -12.97
N PRO A 241 0.00 20.47 -13.07
CA PRO A 241 -0.89 19.39 -12.66
C PRO A 241 -0.55 18.02 -13.28
N ASN A 242 -0.15 18.00 -14.56
CA ASN A 242 0.23 16.76 -15.26
C ASN A 242 1.48 16.12 -14.64
N CYS A 243 2.56 16.89 -14.45
CA CYS A 243 3.78 16.39 -13.83
C CYS A 243 3.56 16.01 -12.36
N HIS A 244 2.69 16.73 -11.64
CA HIS A 244 2.35 16.36 -10.28
C HIS A 244 1.68 14.99 -10.22
N ARG A 245 0.69 14.73 -11.09
CA ARG A 245 0.05 13.40 -11.17
C ARG A 245 1.04 12.32 -11.60
N GLU A 246 1.93 12.60 -12.55
CA GLU A 246 2.95 11.65 -13.01
C GLU A 246 3.95 11.28 -11.90
N LEU A 247 4.36 12.22 -11.05
CA LEU A 247 5.19 11.97 -9.87
C LEU A 247 4.49 11.10 -8.80
N HIS A 248 3.15 11.09 -8.79
CA HIS A 248 2.38 10.22 -7.91
C HIS A 248 2.14 8.83 -8.51
N TYR A 249 1.67 8.75 -9.76
CA TYR A 249 1.07 7.55 -10.34
C TYR A 249 1.77 7.02 -11.60
N GLY A 250 2.70 7.79 -12.16
CA GLY A 250 3.36 7.44 -13.42
C GLY A 250 4.32 6.28 -13.28
N GLU A 251 4.42 5.44 -14.32
CA GLU A 251 5.44 4.37 -14.38
C GLU A 251 6.86 4.94 -14.28
N SER A 252 7.07 6.13 -14.84
CA SER A 252 8.34 6.85 -14.84
C SER A 252 8.58 7.72 -13.60
N ALA A 253 7.71 7.67 -12.58
CA ALA A 253 7.76 8.56 -11.43
C ALA A 253 9.14 8.56 -10.74
N ARG A 254 9.77 7.38 -10.61
CA ARG A 254 11.11 7.27 -10.01
C ARG A 254 12.15 7.98 -10.87
N GLN A 255 12.15 7.77 -12.17
CA GLN A 255 13.06 8.46 -13.09
C GLN A 255 12.84 9.97 -13.06
N LEU A 256 11.60 10.44 -12.93
CA LEU A 256 11.32 11.87 -12.75
C LEU A 256 11.95 12.42 -11.48
N VAL A 257 11.79 11.72 -10.35
CA VAL A 257 12.41 12.11 -9.06
C VAL A 257 13.92 12.19 -9.19
N GLU A 258 14.56 11.21 -9.82
CA GLU A 258 16.01 11.22 -10.06
C GLU A 258 16.44 12.43 -10.92
N ARG A 259 15.68 12.77 -11.96
CA ARG A 259 15.94 13.98 -12.77
C ARG A 259 15.77 15.28 -11.98
N LEU A 260 14.81 15.34 -11.05
CA LEU A 260 14.62 16.50 -10.18
C LEU A 260 15.85 16.69 -9.28
N TYR A 261 16.32 15.64 -8.61
CA TYR A 261 17.55 15.70 -7.79
C TYR A 261 18.78 16.11 -8.60
N ALA A 262 18.91 15.61 -9.83
CA ALA A 262 20.04 15.96 -10.70
C ALA A 262 20.01 17.43 -11.15
N ARG A 263 18.82 18.01 -11.34
CA ARG A 263 18.67 19.36 -11.92
C ARG A 263 18.54 20.48 -10.90
N LEU A 264 18.00 20.20 -9.71
CA LEU A 264 17.66 21.24 -8.72
C LEU A 264 18.60 21.12 -7.52
N PRO A 265 19.66 21.95 -7.43
CA PRO A 265 20.70 21.81 -6.41
C PRO A 265 20.21 21.95 -4.98
N ARG A 266 19.06 22.63 -4.77
CA ARG A 266 18.47 22.78 -3.44
C ARG A 266 17.90 21.48 -2.88
N LEU A 267 17.63 20.47 -3.72
CA LEU A 267 17.01 19.24 -3.28
C LEU A 267 18.03 18.34 -2.57
N VAL A 268 17.67 17.83 -1.40
CA VAL A 268 18.53 16.97 -0.57
C VAL A 268 17.82 15.66 -0.28
N ARG A 269 18.52 14.53 -0.49
CA ARG A 269 18.01 13.22 -0.09
C ARG A 269 18.06 13.12 1.43
N ALA A 270 16.91 12.87 2.04
CA ALA A 270 16.72 12.70 3.47
C ALA A 270 16.19 11.30 3.80
#